data_AF-A0A7V4UJB9-F1
#
_entry.id   AF-A0A7V4UJB9-F1
#
_cell.length_a   1.000
_cell.length_b   1.000
_cell.length_c   1.000
_cell.angle_alpha   90.00
_cell.angle_beta   90.00
_cell.angle_gamma   90.00
#
_symmetry.space_group_name_H-M   'P 1'
#
loop_
_entity.id
_entity.type
_entity.pdbx_description
1 polymer ?
#
loop_
_entity_poly.entity_id
_entity_poly.type
_entity_poly.pdbx_seq_one_letter_code
_entity_poly.pdbx_strand_id
1 'polypeptide(L)'
;MKNKKFNKGFTLVELLLVIAIIGILAAVLFVSLGKQRERARMTTFKENMRGLVTAATACRDAGGTILAVQNESVCNPANTIGNIPTMNDCDGSGIATLSIANGDADNWVYTGTCTTTDAATDCVATCTVDGCSFANCE
;
A
#
# COMPACT_ATOMS: atom_id res chain seq x y z
N MET A 1 -28.06 56.33 26.89
CA MET A 1 -28.05 56.03 25.45
C MET A 1 -28.12 54.51 25.27
N LYS A 2 -29.19 53.97 24.68
CA LYS A 2 -29.38 52.52 24.50
C LYS A 2 -28.81 52.10 23.14
N ASN A 3 -27.69 51.37 23.12
CA ASN A 3 -27.09 50.78 21.93
C ASN A 3 -28.01 49.67 21.39
N LYS A 4 -28.63 49.87 20.22
CA LYS A 4 -29.30 48.80 19.47
C LYS A 4 -28.22 47.89 18.88
N LYS A 5 -28.08 46.67 19.41
CA LYS A 5 -27.30 45.62 18.76
C LYS A 5 -28.10 45.13 17.55
N PHE A 6 -27.56 45.33 16.34
CA PHE A 6 -28.11 44.73 15.13
C PHE A 6 -27.77 43.25 15.11
N ASN A 7 -28.72 42.41 15.51
CA ASN A 7 -28.62 40.96 15.28
C ASN A 7 -28.83 40.72 13.79
N LYS A 8 -27.73 40.59 13.03
CA LYS A 8 -27.77 40.17 11.62
C LYS A 8 -28.09 38.67 11.59
N GLY A 9 -29.26 38.32 11.05
CA GLY A 9 -29.60 36.94 10.72
C GLY A 9 -28.94 36.52 9.41
N PHE A 10 -28.61 35.24 9.28
CA PHE A 10 -28.14 34.65 8.02
C PHE A 10 -29.28 34.67 6.99
N THR A 11 -29.00 35.13 5.77
CA THR A 11 -29.97 35.04 4.69
C THR A 11 -30.01 33.61 4.12
N LEU A 12 -31.17 33.17 3.63
CA LEU A 12 -31.30 31.87 2.96
C LEU A 12 -30.36 31.76 1.75
N VAL A 13 -30.10 32.89 1.08
CA VAL A 13 -29.20 32.97 -0.08
C VAL A 13 -27.76 32.73 0.33
N GLU A 14 -27.30 33.30 1.45
CA GLU A 14 -25.95 33.05 1.95
C GLU A 14 -25.76 31.58 2.33
N LEU A 15 -26.76 30.94 2.94
CA LEU A 15 -26.67 29.53 3.31
C LEU A 15 -26.67 28.62 2.08
N LEU A 16 -27.51 28.92 1.08
CA LEU A 16 -27.58 28.16 -0.17
C LEU A 16 -26.29 28.27 -0.98
N LEU A 17 -25.68 29.46 -1.04
CA LEU A 17 -24.41 29.65 -1.74
C LEU A 17 -23.27 28.85 -1.08
N VAL A 18 -23.25 28.78 0.25
CA VAL A 18 -22.21 28.03 0.98
C VAL A 18 -22.27 26.54 0.67
N ILE A 19 -23.45 25.92 0.71
CA ILE A 19 -23.58 24.49 0.38
C ILE A 19 -23.22 24.22 -1.09
N ALA A 20 -23.51 25.17 -2.00
CA ALA A 20 -23.14 25.04 -3.40
C ALA A 20 -21.61 25.03 -3.59
N ILE A 21 -20.90 25.95 -2.93
CA ILE A 21 -19.43 26.02 -3.00
C ILE A 21 -18.80 24.78 -2.35
N ILE A 22 -19.28 24.35 -1.19
CA ILE A 22 -18.78 23.12 -0.52
C ILE A 22 -18.99 21.90 -1.42
N GLY A 23 -20.13 21.80 -2.11
CA GLY A 23 -20.40 20.71 -3.05
C GLY A 23 -19.41 20.64 -4.21
N ILE A 24 -19.07 21.79 -4.81
CA ILE A 24 -18.08 21.87 -5.90
C ILE A 24 -16.69 21.44 -5.42
N LEU A 25 -16.25 21.97 -4.27
CA LEU A 25 -14.95 21.62 -3.70
C LEU A 25 -14.87 20.13 -3.34
N ALA A 26 -15.94 19.57 -2.76
CA ALA A 26 -16.01 18.16 -2.40
C ALA A 26 -15.98 17.24 -3.64
N ALA A 27 -16.66 17.61 -4.73
CA ALA A 27 -16.69 16.83 -5.97
C ALA A 27 -15.30 16.67 -6.60
N VAL A 28 -14.51 17.76 -6.65
CA VAL A 28 -13.14 17.71 -7.20
C VAL A 28 -12.23 16.84 -6.34
N LEU A 29 -12.34 16.96 -5.01
CA LEU A 29 -11.55 16.14 -4.08
C LEU A 29 -11.86 14.65 -4.23
N PHE A 30 -13.14 14.30 -4.37
CA PHE A 30 -13.59 12.90 -4.45
C PHE A 30 -12.96 12.14 -5.62
N VAL A 31 -12.88 12.76 -6.80
CA VAL A 31 -12.30 12.13 -8.00
C VAL A 31 -10.81 11.83 -7.82
N SER A 32 -10.07 12.66 -7.08
CA SER A 32 -8.63 12.47 -6.88
C SER A 32 -8.27 11.40 -5.84
N LEU A 33 -9.14 11.17 -4.85
CA LEU A 33 -8.84 10.33 -3.68
C LEU A 33 -8.65 8.85 -4.00
N GLY A 34 -9.34 8.32 -5.03
CA GLY A 34 -9.21 6.91 -5.43
C GLY A 34 -7.78 6.55 -5.82
N LYS A 35 -7.22 7.30 -6.77
CA LYS A 35 -5.84 7.10 -7.26
C LYS A 35 -4.78 7.34 -6.17
N GLN A 36 -5.02 8.30 -5.28
CA GLN A 36 -4.09 8.57 -4.17
C GLN A 36 -4.06 7.43 -3.15
N ARG A 37 -5.21 6.79 -2.85
CA ARG A 37 -5.28 5.63 -1.95
C ARG A 37 -4.58 4.41 -2.54
N GLU A 38 -4.76 4.18 -3.83
CA GLU A 38 -4.07 3.12 -4.58
C GLU A 38 -2.55 3.32 -4.56
N ARG A 39 -2.06 4.52 -4.86
CA ARG A 39 -0.63 4.87 -4.74
C ARG A 39 -0.08 4.69 -3.33
N ALA A 40 -0.88 5.01 -2.30
CA ALA A 40 -0.49 4.76 -0.91
C ALA A 40 -0.32 3.26 -0.63
N ARG A 41 -1.23 2.41 -1.12
CA ARG A 41 -1.12 0.94 -1.01
C ARG A 41 0.06 0.39 -1.80
N MET A 42 0.32 0.89 -3.01
CA MET A 42 1.51 0.55 -3.79
C MET A 42 2.80 0.89 -3.02
N THR A 43 2.82 2.02 -2.32
CA THR A 43 3.96 2.40 -1.47
C THR A 43 4.13 1.41 -0.32
N THR A 44 3.04 1.04 0.37
CA THR A 44 3.07 0.01 1.41
C THR A 44 3.54 -1.35 0.86
N PHE A 45 3.07 -1.74 -0.32
CA PHE A 45 3.51 -2.96 -1.00
C PHE A 45 5.02 -2.95 -1.27
N LYS A 46 5.58 -1.85 -1.79
CA LYS A 46 7.03 -1.70 -1.99
C LYS A 46 7.83 -1.88 -0.70
N GLU A 47 7.38 -1.25 0.39
CA GLU A 47 8.05 -1.33 1.68
C GLU A 47 7.96 -2.75 2.27
N ASN A 48 6.81 -3.42 2.13
CA ASN A 48 6.65 -4.82 2.53
C ASN A 48 7.59 -5.75 1.74
N MET A 49 7.76 -5.54 0.43
CA MET A 49 8.70 -6.31 -0.40
C MET A 49 10.16 -6.09 0.01
N ARG A 50 10.54 -4.88 0.43
CA ARG A 50 11.88 -4.60 0.99
C ARG A 50 12.08 -5.25 2.37
N GLY A 51 11.04 -5.24 3.21
CA GLY A 51 11.03 -5.94 4.48
C GLY A 51 11.21 -7.46 4.29
N LEU A 52 10.57 -8.02 3.27
CA LEU A 52 10.73 -9.42 2.83
C LEU A 52 12.19 -9.76 2.53
N VAL A 53 12.88 -8.94 1.73
CA VAL A 53 14.32 -9.11 1.45
C VAL A 53 15.12 -9.12 2.74
N THR A 54 14.85 -8.17 3.63
CA THR A 54 15.58 -8.04 4.91
C THR A 54 15.37 -9.26 5.80
N ALA A 55 14.14 -9.80 5.86
CA ALA A 55 13.84 -11.02 6.59
C ALA A 55 14.49 -12.26 5.96
N ALA A 56 14.53 -12.34 4.62
CA ALA A 56 15.16 -13.43 3.90
C ALA A 56 16.69 -13.43 4.07
N THR A 57 17.33 -12.26 4.02
CA THR A 57 18.76 -12.13 4.31
C THR A 57 19.08 -12.48 5.76
N ALA A 58 18.26 -12.02 6.72
CA ALA A 58 18.44 -12.37 8.12
C ALA A 58 18.25 -13.88 8.37
N CYS A 59 17.34 -14.52 7.65
CA CYS A 59 17.17 -15.97 7.70
C CYS A 59 18.41 -16.72 7.22
N ARG A 60 18.97 -16.31 6.08
CA ARG A 60 20.21 -16.89 5.55
C ARG A 60 21.36 -16.72 6.54
N ASP A 61 21.51 -15.53 7.12
CA ASP A 61 22.59 -15.25 8.07
C ASP A 61 22.45 -16.08 9.37
N ALA A 62 21.22 -16.47 9.73
CA ALA A 62 20.93 -17.40 10.82
C ALA A 62 21.13 -18.89 10.46
N GLY A 63 21.50 -19.21 9.22
CA GLY A 63 21.64 -20.58 8.73
C GLY A 63 20.30 -21.30 8.49
N GLY A 64 19.20 -20.54 8.37
CA GLY A 64 17.88 -21.07 8.06
C GLY A 64 17.66 -21.28 6.57
N THR A 65 16.64 -22.06 6.24
CA THR A 65 16.12 -22.25 4.88
C THR A 65 15.03 -21.21 4.62
N ILE A 66 15.13 -20.55 3.48
CA ILE A 66 14.16 -19.54 3.04
C ILE A 66 12.96 -20.26 2.41
N LEU A 67 11.75 -19.92 2.86
CA LEU A 67 10.52 -20.59 2.46
C LEU A 67 9.72 -19.79 1.44
N ALA A 68 8.96 -20.51 0.62
CA ALA A 68 7.85 -19.97 -0.19
C ALA A 68 6.80 -19.36 0.72
N VAL A 69 6.71 -18.03 0.74
CA VAL A 69 5.81 -17.31 1.62
C VAL A 69 4.42 -17.26 0.99
N GLN A 70 3.43 -17.79 1.70
CA GLN A 70 2.07 -17.25 1.69
C GLN A 70 1.61 -17.11 3.14
N ASN A 71 1.68 -15.88 3.68
CA ASN A 71 1.18 -15.55 5.02
C ASN A 71 1.85 -16.29 6.21
N GLU A 72 3.05 -16.83 6.00
CA GLU A 72 3.82 -17.63 6.97
C GLU A 72 5.23 -17.07 7.14
N SER A 73 6.01 -17.64 8.05
CA SER A 73 7.39 -17.22 8.32
C SER A 73 8.29 -17.39 7.08
N VAL A 74 9.12 -16.38 6.79
CA VAL A 74 10.14 -16.42 5.71
C VAL A 74 11.18 -17.52 5.94
N CYS A 75 11.36 -17.95 7.18
CA CYS A 75 12.51 -18.73 7.61
C CYS A 75 12.14 -20.00 8.37
N ASN A 76 12.91 -21.08 8.16
CA ASN A 76 12.86 -22.30 8.95
C ASN A 76 14.27 -22.87 9.22
N PRO A 77 14.68 -23.25 10.46
CA PRO A 77 13.97 -23.06 11.73
C PRO A 77 14.36 -21.72 12.38
N ALA A 78 13.51 -20.69 12.27
CA ALA A 78 13.65 -19.48 13.08
C ALA A 78 12.28 -18.80 13.27
N ASN A 79 11.57 -19.22 14.32
CA ASN A 79 10.18 -18.87 14.61
C ASN A 79 9.95 -17.41 15.09
N THR A 80 10.76 -16.45 14.67
CA THR A 80 10.51 -15.02 14.96
C THR A 80 11.26 -14.04 14.06
N ILE A 81 11.90 -14.50 12.99
CA ILE A 81 12.59 -13.61 12.04
C ILE A 81 11.65 -13.40 10.85
N GLY A 82 10.85 -12.34 10.95
CA GLY A 82 10.08 -11.82 9.81
C GLY A 82 8.70 -12.44 9.61
N ASN A 83 7.78 -12.19 10.55
CA ASN A 83 6.37 -12.14 10.17
C ASN A 83 6.22 -11.07 9.09
N ILE A 84 5.84 -11.49 7.90
CA ILE A 84 5.52 -10.56 6.84
C ILE A 84 4.08 -10.10 7.09
N PRO A 85 3.81 -8.79 7.11
CA PRO A 85 2.44 -8.32 7.18
C PRO A 85 1.65 -8.85 5.99
N THR A 86 0.38 -9.19 6.20
CA THR A 86 -0.54 -9.51 5.11
C THR A 86 -0.48 -8.39 4.06
N MET A 87 0.02 -8.71 2.87
CA MET A 87 0.17 -7.73 1.80
C MET A 87 -1.18 -7.61 1.10
N ASN A 88 -2.01 -6.68 1.54
CA ASN A 88 -3.25 -6.38 0.82
C ASN A 88 -2.94 -5.85 -0.57
N ASP A 89 -3.82 -6.15 -1.52
CA ASP A 89 -3.63 -5.72 -2.89
C ASP A 89 -3.83 -4.19 -3.08
N CYS A 90 -3.34 -3.64 -4.20
CA CYS A 90 -3.27 -2.20 -4.43
C CYS A 90 -4.65 -1.60 -4.76
N ASP A 91 -5.49 -2.35 -5.45
CA ASP A 91 -6.92 -2.04 -5.65
C ASP A 91 -7.73 -2.13 -4.33
N GLY A 92 -7.18 -2.80 -3.31
CA GLY A 92 -7.78 -3.02 -2.00
C GLY A 92 -8.67 -4.24 -1.91
N SER A 93 -8.57 -5.16 -2.86
CA SER A 93 -9.29 -6.42 -2.89
C SER A 93 -8.30 -7.59 -2.78
N GLY A 94 -8.54 -8.52 -1.87
CA GLY A 94 -7.65 -9.68 -1.72
C GLY A 94 -6.23 -9.37 -1.22
N ILE A 95 -5.31 -10.27 -1.56
CA ILE A 95 -3.93 -10.30 -1.09
C ILE A 95 -3.02 -10.29 -2.32
N ALA A 96 -1.97 -9.48 -2.31
CA ALA A 96 -0.96 -9.44 -3.34
C ALA A 96 -0.35 -10.84 -3.53
N THR A 97 -0.22 -11.29 -4.77
CA THR A 97 0.32 -12.62 -5.04
C THR A 97 1.82 -12.61 -4.81
N LEU A 98 2.34 -13.62 -4.09
CA LEU A 98 3.76 -13.78 -3.82
C LEU A 98 4.18 -15.19 -4.24
N SER A 99 5.24 -15.28 -5.03
CA SER A 99 5.79 -16.54 -5.51
C SER A 99 7.31 -16.56 -5.38
N ILE A 100 7.88 -17.76 -5.20
CA ILE A 100 9.33 -17.98 -5.21
C ILE A 100 9.69 -18.87 -6.38
N ALA A 101 10.71 -18.48 -7.16
CA ALA A 101 11.18 -19.24 -8.31
C ALA A 101 12.36 -20.19 -8.01
N ASN A 102 13.07 -20.02 -6.90
CA ASN A 102 14.15 -20.90 -6.43
C ASN A 102 14.20 -20.85 -4.89
N GLY A 103 14.02 -21.98 -4.21
CA GLY A 103 13.84 -22.06 -2.76
C GLY A 103 15.07 -22.57 -2.01
N ASP A 104 16.26 -22.12 -2.40
CA ASP A 104 17.52 -22.51 -1.75
C ASP A 104 18.17 -21.31 -1.04
N ALA A 105 19.02 -21.58 -0.04
CA ALA A 105 19.63 -20.56 0.84
C ALA A 105 20.43 -19.48 0.09
N ASP A 106 20.98 -19.81 -1.08
CA ASP A 106 21.92 -18.95 -1.81
C ASP A 106 21.31 -18.22 -3.02
N ASN A 107 20.17 -18.67 -3.54
CA ASN A 107 19.56 -18.09 -4.73
C ASN A 107 18.04 -18.14 -4.65
N TRP A 108 17.46 -17.09 -4.08
CA TRP A 108 16.02 -16.90 -3.98
C TRP A 108 15.55 -15.68 -4.77
N VAL A 109 14.34 -15.77 -5.29
CA VAL A 109 13.67 -14.69 -6.00
C VAL A 109 12.23 -14.62 -5.52
N TYR A 110 11.86 -13.53 -4.83
CA TYR A 110 10.48 -13.22 -4.50
C TYR A 110 9.87 -12.38 -5.62
N THR A 111 8.76 -12.86 -6.19
CA THR A 111 7.95 -12.08 -7.12
C THR A 111 6.62 -11.76 -6.49
N GLY A 112 6.34 -10.47 -6.32
CA GLY A 112 5.08 -9.94 -5.83
C GLY A 112 4.32 -9.24 -6.96
N THR A 113 3.01 -9.45 -7.07
CA THR A 113 2.15 -8.61 -7.94
C THR A 113 1.09 -7.90 -7.12
N CYS A 114 1.02 -6.59 -7.28
CA CYS A 114 -0.01 -5.74 -6.72
C CYS A 114 -0.91 -5.25 -7.85
N THR A 115 -2.12 -5.80 -7.93
CA THR A 115 -3.11 -5.43 -8.93
C THR A 115 -3.69 -4.06 -8.67
N THR A 116 -3.82 -3.30 -9.74
CA THR A 116 -4.41 -1.96 -9.74
C THR A 116 -5.80 -2.01 -10.34
N THR A 117 -6.58 -0.95 -10.16
CA THR A 117 -7.92 -0.82 -10.77
C THR A 117 -7.90 -0.87 -12.30
N ASP A 118 -6.72 -0.70 -12.91
CA ASP A 118 -6.45 -0.95 -14.33
C ASP A 118 -5.38 -2.04 -14.44
N ALA A 119 -5.77 -3.29 -14.74
CA ALA A 119 -4.86 -4.44 -14.77
C ALA A 119 -3.63 -4.27 -15.71
N ALA A 120 -3.67 -3.31 -16.64
CA ALA A 120 -2.54 -2.96 -17.49
C ALA A 120 -1.40 -2.24 -16.73
N THR A 121 -1.65 -1.74 -15.51
CA THR A 121 -0.69 -1.01 -14.67
C THR A 121 -0.32 -1.75 -13.39
N ASP A 122 -0.52 -3.07 -13.36
CA ASP A 122 -0.19 -3.88 -12.19
C ASP A 122 1.28 -3.72 -11.80
N CYS A 123 1.49 -3.39 -10.52
CA CYS A 123 2.80 -3.17 -9.96
C CYS A 123 3.44 -4.53 -9.68
N VAL A 124 4.54 -4.83 -10.37
CA VAL A 124 5.28 -6.09 -10.19
C VAL A 124 6.58 -5.78 -9.46
N ALA A 125 6.79 -6.47 -8.35
CA ALA A 125 8.04 -6.43 -7.59
C ALA A 125 8.80 -7.74 -7.79
N THR A 126 10.07 -7.65 -8.15
CA THR A 126 10.98 -8.80 -8.19
C THR A 126 12.16 -8.51 -7.28
N CYS A 127 12.28 -9.30 -6.22
CA CYS A 127 13.25 -9.12 -5.16
C CYS A 127 14.20 -10.31 -5.07
N THR A 128 15.47 -10.01 -4.92
CA THR A 128 16.59 -10.96 -4.80
C THR A 128 17.49 -10.53 -3.64
N VAL A 129 18.59 -11.25 -3.42
CA VAL A 129 19.61 -10.88 -2.42
C VAL A 129 20.19 -9.48 -2.60
N ASP A 130 20.21 -8.96 -3.84
CA ASP A 130 20.77 -7.65 -4.16
C ASP A 130 19.76 -6.50 -4.00
N GLY A 131 18.49 -6.84 -3.73
CA GLY A 131 17.41 -5.89 -3.52
C GLY A 131 16.18 -6.14 -4.40
N CYS A 132 15.29 -5.14 -4.44
CA CYS A 132 14.02 -5.19 -5.15
C CYS A 132 14.00 -4.28 -6.37
N SER A 133 13.58 -4.84 -7.50
CA SER A 133 13.17 -4.11 -8.69
C SER A 133 11.66 -3.99 -8.74
N PHE A 134 11.15 -2.86 -9.23
CA PHE A 134 9.73 -2.55 -9.28
C PHE A 134 9.37 -2.09 -10.69
N ALA A 135 8.39 -2.74 -11.32
CA ALA A 135 7.87 -2.40 -12.64
C ALA A 135 6.43 -1.89 -12.53
N ASN A 136 6.10 -0.83 -13.27
CA ASN A 136 4.75 -0.22 -13.33
C ASN A 136 4.20 0.23 -11.98
N CYS A 137 5.06 0.65 -11.05
CA CYS A 137 4.66 1.01 -9.70
C CYS A 137 4.62 2.55 -9.45
N GLU A 138 4.11 3.35 -10.38
CA GLU A 138 4.09 4.84 -10.31
C GLU A 138 2.82 5.48 -9.71
#